data_AF-A0AAT9LSE3-F1
#
_entry.id   AF-A0AAT9LSE3-F1
#
_cell.length_a   1.000
_cell.length_b   1.000
_cell.length_c   1.000
_cell.angle_alpha   90.00
_cell.angle_beta   90.00
_cell.angle_gamma   90.00
#
_symmetry.space_group_name_H-M   'P 1'
#
loop_
_entity.id
_entity.type
_entity.pdbx_description
1 polymer ?
#
loop_
_entity_poly.entity_id
_entity_poly.type
_entity_poly.pdbx_seq_one_letter_code
_entity_poly.pdbx_strand_id
1 'polypeptide(L)'
;MSTASPLRFALAVVKSIGERMAVPAEGVAMLGIAPSEFVVDIVYRLSDELAVEFEDARRQQRLAEDAQRKAATASRKLVQHVLATGLSKRDAARVLGLSPQRISQLSAEPN
;
A
#
# COMPACT_ATOMS: atom_id res chain seq x y z
N MET A 1 -31.33 39.39 -2.56
CA MET A 1 -31.08 38.97 -1.16
C MET A 1 -30.85 37.48 -1.20
N SER A 2 -29.58 37.05 -1.12
CA SER A 2 -29.16 35.65 -1.22
C SER A 2 -29.11 35.06 0.19
N THR A 3 -30.06 34.19 0.52
CA THR A 3 -30.04 33.42 1.76
C THR A 3 -29.24 32.14 1.52
N ALA A 4 -27.93 32.22 1.71
CA ALA A 4 -27.10 31.02 1.80
C ALA A 4 -27.50 30.27 3.08
N SER A 5 -28.27 29.19 2.91
CA SER A 5 -28.67 28.30 4.00
C SER A 5 -27.44 27.58 4.55
N PRO A 6 -27.24 27.48 5.87
CA PRO A 6 -26.06 26.83 6.43
C PRO A 6 -26.12 25.32 6.17
N LEU A 7 -25.19 24.81 5.37
CA LEU A 7 -24.95 23.38 5.21
C LEU A 7 -24.70 22.76 6.58
N ARG A 8 -25.64 21.95 7.06
CA ARG A 8 -25.53 21.20 8.32
C ARG A 8 -25.08 19.77 8.01
N PHE A 9 -23.95 19.37 8.60
CA PHE A 9 -23.37 18.05 8.43
C PHE A 9 -23.82 17.13 9.58
N ALA A 10 -24.28 15.94 9.25
CA ALA A 10 -24.50 14.86 10.22
C ALA A 10 -23.43 13.79 10.01
N LEU A 11 -22.69 13.44 11.07
CA LEU A 11 -21.67 12.40 11.03
C LEU A 11 -22.25 11.11 11.63
N ALA A 12 -22.22 10.01 10.89
CA ALA A 12 -22.58 8.68 11.38
C ALA A 12 -21.38 7.73 11.27
N VAL A 13 -21.15 6.92 12.31
CA VAL A 13 -20.09 5.89 12.33
C VAL A 13 -20.69 4.56 11.86
N VAL A 14 -20.16 4.00 10.77
CA VAL A 14 -20.63 2.75 10.17
C VAL A 14 -19.69 1.59 10.55
N LYS A 15 -20.27 0.45 10.96
CA LYS A 15 -19.53 -0.74 11.43
C LYS A 15 -19.19 -1.76 10.33
N SER A 16 -19.76 -1.64 9.13
CA SER A 16 -19.58 -2.59 8.01
C SER A 16 -19.64 -1.89 6.66
N ILE A 17 -18.68 -2.18 5.78
CA ILE A 17 -18.58 -1.61 4.41
C ILE A 17 -19.59 -2.25 3.44
N GLY A 18 -20.15 -3.43 3.77
CA GLY A 18 -21.05 -4.17 2.90
C GLY A 18 -22.55 -3.85 3.08
N GLU A 19 -22.89 -3.09 4.13
CA GLU A 19 -24.29 -2.76 4.42
C GLU A 19 -24.66 -1.49 3.65
N ARG A 20 -25.49 -1.62 2.61
CA ARG A 20 -26.10 -0.45 1.95
C ARG A 20 -26.91 0.30 3.00
N MET A 21 -26.35 1.38 3.53
CA MET A 21 -27.10 2.26 4.43
C MET A 21 -28.29 2.85 3.67
N ALA A 22 -29.48 2.35 3.95
CA ALA A 22 -30.69 3.14 3.80
C ALA A 22 -30.70 4.12 4.97
N VAL A 23 -30.55 5.42 4.72
CA VAL A 23 -30.86 6.42 5.75
C VAL A 23 -32.36 6.27 6.04
N PRO A 24 -32.79 5.86 7.25
CA PRO A 24 -34.20 5.74 7.54
C PRO A 24 -34.81 7.13 7.44
N ALA A 25 -35.82 7.31 6.57
CA ALA A 25 -36.47 8.60 6.36
C ALA A 25 -36.98 9.21 7.69
N GLU A 26 -37.26 8.36 8.68
CA GLU A 26 -37.66 8.70 10.05
C GLU A 26 -36.60 9.54 10.79
N GLY A 27 -35.30 9.24 10.62
CA GLY A 27 -34.21 9.99 11.28
C GLY A 27 -34.02 11.40 10.70
N VAL A 28 -34.37 11.58 9.43
CA VAL A 28 -34.29 12.87 8.72
C VAL A 28 -35.50 13.74 9.04
N ALA A 29 -36.70 13.13 9.13
CA ALA A 29 -37.94 13.83 9.49
C ALA A 29 -37.89 14.42 10.90
N MET A 30 -37.21 13.76 11.86
CA MET A 30 -37.07 14.25 13.23
C MET A 30 -36.26 15.55 13.34
N LEU A 31 -35.46 15.87 12.32
CA LEU A 31 -34.65 17.10 12.26
C LEU A 31 -35.39 18.26 11.56
N GLY A 32 -36.59 18.02 11.00
CA GLY A 32 -37.40 19.03 10.33
C GLY A 32 -36.82 19.56 9.00
N ILE A 33 -35.92 18.78 8.37
CA ILE A 33 -35.20 19.18 7.15
C ILE A 33 -35.80 18.44 5.95
N ALA A 34 -36.08 19.15 4.86
CA ALA A 34 -36.58 18.53 3.63
C ALA A 34 -35.50 17.63 2.99
N PRO A 35 -35.84 16.45 2.45
CA PRO A 35 -34.87 15.56 1.81
C PRO A 35 -34.05 16.19 0.67
N SER A 36 -34.56 17.25 0.05
CA SER A 36 -33.89 18.02 -1.00
C SER A 36 -32.82 19.00 -0.51
N GLU A 37 -32.62 19.13 0.81
CA GLU A 37 -31.78 20.18 1.41
C GLU A 37 -30.47 19.67 2.04
N PHE A 38 -30.11 18.39 1.89
CA PHE A 38 -28.80 17.89 2.38
C PHE A 38 -28.09 16.93 1.41
N VAL A 39 -26.76 16.97 1.48
CA VAL A 39 -25.85 16.02 0.84
C VAL A 39 -25.27 15.13 1.94
N VAL A 40 -25.43 13.82 1.81
CA VAL A 40 -24.79 12.85 2.71
C VAL A 40 -23.45 12.44 2.12
N ASP A 41 -22.37 12.72 2.84
CA ASP A 41 -21.05 12.19 2.53
C ASP A 41 -20.71 11.11 3.58
N ILE A 42 -20.39 9.90 3.11
CA ILE A 42 -20.05 8.77 3.97
C ILE A 42 -18.54 8.56 3.87
N VAL A 43 -17.83 9.01 4.90
CA VAL A 43 -16.39 8.82 5.02
C VAL A 43 -16.11 7.63 5.94
N TYR A 44 -15.52 6.58 5.38
CA TYR A 44 -15.05 5.44 6.16
C TYR A 44 -13.71 5.78 6.79
N ARG A 45 -13.61 5.64 8.12
CA ARG A 45 -12.37 5.79 8.88
C ARG A 45 -12.10 4.52 9.66
N LEU A 46 -10.87 4.04 9.61
CA LEU A 46 -10.40 3.03 10.56
C LEU A 46 -10.42 3.62 11.99
N SER A 47 -10.51 2.78 13.02
CA SER A 47 -10.19 3.27 14.36
C SER A 47 -8.75 3.78 14.37
N ASP A 48 -8.43 4.71 15.28
CA ASP A 48 -7.09 5.29 15.32
C ASP A 48 -6.02 4.20 15.54
N GLU A 49 -6.31 3.16 16.33
CA GLU A 49 -5.39 2.04 16.52
C GLU A 49 -5.17 1.23 15.22
N LEU A 50 -6.25 0.91 14.50
CA LEU A 50 -6.17 0.16 13.25
C LEU A 50 -5.54 0.99 12.12
N ALA A 51 -5.73 2.30 12.12
CA ALA A 51 -5.06 3.20 11.19
C ALA A 51 -3.54 3.18 11.42
N VAL A 52 -3.10 3.22 12.67
CA VAL A 52 -1.67 3.10 13.04
C VAL A 52 -1.13 1.74 12.62
N GLU A 53 -1.82 0.64 12.92
CA GLU A 53 -1.38 -0.71 12.54
C GLU A 53 -1.29 -0.87 11.01
N PHE A 54 -2.25 -0.33 10.27
CA PHE A 54 -2.26 -0.36 8.81
C PHE A 54 -1.07 0.41 8.22
N GLU A 55 -0.79 1.62 8.71
CA GLU A 55 0.35 2.42 8.26
C GLU A 55 1.68 1.75 8.60
N ASP A 56 1.77 1.11 9.76
CA ASP A 56 2.92 0.32 10.18
C ASP A 56 3.16 -0.87 9.24
N ALA A 57 2.12 -1.65 8.95
CA ALA A 57 2.20 -2.76 8.01
C ALA A 57 2.64 -2.29 6.61
N ARG A 58 2.07 -1.19 6.11
CA ARG A 58 2.46 -0.58 4.84
C ARG A 58 3.90 -0.10 4.83
N ARG A 59 4.38 0.49 5.93
CA ARG A 59 5.78 0.89 6.06
C ARG A 59 6.71 -0.32 6.00
N GLN A 60 6.40 -1.38 6.74
CA GLN A 60 7.22 -2.60 6.75
C GLN A 60 7.29 -3.25 5.37
N GLN A 61 6.15 -3.30 4.65
CA GLN A 61 6.12 -3.79 3.28
C GLN A 61 7.06 -2.98 2.37
N ARG A 62 6.98 -1.64 2.40
CA ARG A 62 7.87 -0.78 1.59
C ARG A 62 9.34 -0.99 1.92
N LEU A 63 9.68 -1.16 3.20
CA LEU A 63 11.05 -1.43 3.63
C LEU A 63 11.54 -2.78 3.12
N ALA A 64 10.71 -3.82 3.17
CA ALA A 64 11.05 -5.14 2.64
C ALA A 64 11.29 -5.10 1.12
N GLU A 65 10.41 -4.43 0.37
CA GLU A 65 10.53 -4.26 -1.08
C GLU A 65 11.83 -3.50 -1.45
N ASP A 66 12.17 -2.45 -0.71
CA ASP A 66 13.42 -1.71 -0.91
C ASP A 66 14.66 -2.54 -0.57
N ALA A 67 14.65 -3.24 0.55
CA ALA A 67 15.74 -4.13 0.95
C ALA A 67 15.97 -5.25 -0.08
N GLN A 68 14.89 -5.85 -0.60
CA GLN A 68 14.96 -6.86 -1.66
C GLN A 68 15.57 -6.30 -2.95
N ARG A 69 15.16 -5.09 -3.38
CA ARG A 69 15.75 -4.41 -4.55
C ARG A 69 17.24 -4.15 -4.36
N LYS A 70 17.64 -3.63 -3.20
CA LYS A 70 19.05 -3.37 -2.84
C LYS A 70 19.86 -4.66 -2.84
N ALA A 71 19.36 -5.74 -2.23
CA ALA A 71 20.00 -7.04 -2.21
C ALA A 71 20.19 -7.62 -3.62
N ALA A 72 19.17 -7.49 -4.48
CA ALA A 72 19.25 -7.95 -5.87
C ALA A 72 20.33 -7.18 -6.65
N THR A 73 20.39 -5.85 -6.51
CA THR A 73 21.41 -5.01 -7.14
C THR A 73 22.81 -5.34 -6.64
N ALA A 74 22.99 -5.46 -5.32
CA ALA A 74 24.26 -5.83 -4.72
C ALA A 74 24.74 -7.22 -5.18
N SER A 75 23.83 -8.20 -5.24
CA SER A 75 24.15 -9.56 -5.71
C SER A 75 24.64 -9.55 -7.16
N ARG A 76 23.98 -8.81 -8.06
CA ARG A 76 24.41 -8.68 -9.44
C ARG A 76 25.80 -8.04 -9.53
N LYS A 77 26.01 -6.92 -8.84
CA LYS A 77 27.31 -6.23 -8.81
C LYS A 77 28.42 -7.14 -8.31
N LEU A 78 28.18 -7.89 -7.24
CA LEU A 78 29.15 -8.85 -6.69
C LEU A 78 29.51 -9.93 -7.71
N VAL A 79 28.52 -10.55 -8.37
CA VAL A 79 28.78 -11.57 -9.40
C VAL A 79 29.59 -10.97 -10.56
N GLN A 80 29.23 -9.78 -11.04
CA GLN A 80 29.97 -9.11 -12.12
C GLN A 80 31.41 -8.79 -11.72
N HIS A 81 31.64 -8.28 -10.51
CA HIS A 81 32.99 -8.00 -10.01
C HIS A 81 33.82 -9.28 -9.92
N VAL A 82 33.27 -10.38 -9.41
CA VAL A 82 33.99 -11.65 -9.34
C VAL A 82 34.33 -12.16 -10.73
N LEU A 83 33.41 -12.11 -11.70
CA LEU A 83 33.70 -12.54 -13.06
C LEU A 83 34.76 -11.64 -13.74
N ALA A 84 34.74 -10.34 -13.46
CA ALA A 84 35.71 -9.39 -14.00
C ALA A 84 37.15 -9.65 -13.51
N THR A 85 37.35 -10.40 -12.42
CA THR A 85 38.68 -10.85 -11.97
C THR A 85 39.25 -12.00 -12.80
N GLY A 86 38.51 -12.51 -13.80
CA GLY A 86 38.91 -13.61 -14.66
C GLY A 86 38.47 -14.99 -14.19
N LEU A 87 37.71 -15.07 -13.09
CA LEU A 87 37.15 -16.34 -12.61
C LEU A 87 36.10 -16.88 -13.59
N SER A 88 36.09 -18.21 -13.78
CA SER A 88 35.03 -18.88 -14.53
C SER A 88 33.70 -18.79 -13.78
N LYS A 89 32.57 -18.89 -14.49
CA LYS A 89 31.23 -18.95 -13.85
C LYS A 89 31.10 -20.09 -12.85
N ARG A 90 31.80 -21.21 -13.08
CA ARG A 90 31.82 -22.38 -12.20
C ARG A 90 32.57 -22.08 -10.90
N ASP A 91 33.72 -21.42 -10.99
CA ASP A 91 34.51 -21.07 -9.82
C ASP A 91 33.85 -19.93 -9.02
N ALA A 92 33.25 -18.96 -9.71
CA ALA A 92 32.45 -17.92 -9.08
C ALA A 92 31.27 -18.51 -8.29
N ALA A 93 30.56 -19.51 -8.84
CA ALA A 93 29.51 -20.24 -8.13
C ALA A 93 30.04 -20.87 -6.83
N ARG A 94 31.21 -21.53 -6.89
CA ARG A 94 31.82 -22.17 -5.73
C ARG A 94 32.28 -21.17 -4.67
N VAL A 95 32.92 -20.07 -5.08
CA VAL A 95 33.43 -19.03 -4.18
C VAL A 95 32.29 -18.26 -3.52
N LEU A 96 31.24 -17.93 -4.28
CA LEU A 96 30.10 -17.16 -3.77
C LEU A 96 29.04 -18.02 -3.07
N GLY A 97 29.20 -19.35 -3.06
CA GLY A 97 28.20 -20.27 -2.50
C GLY A 97 26.87 -20.23 -3.24
N LEU A 98 26.88 -19.95 -4.55
CA LEU A 98 25.70 -19.84 -5.40
C LEU A 98 25.62 -21.00 -6.38
N SER A 99 24.41 -21.37 -6.81
CA SER A 99 24.26 -22.34 -7.87
C SER A 99 24.72 -21.78 -9.23
N PRO A 100 25.19 -22.61 -10.17
CA PRO A 100 25.54 -22.16 -11.52
C PRO A 100 24.40 -21.42 -12.23
N GLN A 101 23.15 -21.87 -12.03
CA GLN A 101 21.97 -21.21 -12.57
C GLN A 101 21.82 -19.79 -12.01
N ARG A 102 22.06 -19.60 -10.71
CA ARG A 102 21.97 -18.28 -10.07
C ARG A 102 23.06 -17.33 -10.59
N ILE A 103 24.28 -17.83 -10.80
CA ILE A 103 25.34 -17.06 -11.47
C ILE A 103 24.90 -16.64 -12.86
N SER A 104 24.37 -17.56 -13.67
CA SER A 104 23.89 -17.25 -15.02
C SER A 104 22.83 -16.14 -15.01
N GLN A 105 21.82 -16.25 -14.12
CA GLN A 105 20.77 -15.24 -13.97
C GLN A 105 21.30 -13.86 -13.54
N LEU A 106 22.29 -13.83 -12.64
CA LEU A 106 22.86 -12.57 -12.13
C LEU A 106 23.92 -11.96 -13.08
N SER A 107 24.49 -12.79 -13.96
CA SER A 107 25.48 -12.37 -14.96
C SER A 107 24.86 -11.87 -16.27
N ALA A 108 23.59 -12.15 -16.52
CA ALA A 108 22.88 -11.66 -17.70
C ALA A 108 22.67 -10.14 -17.59
N GLU A 109 22.87 -9.42 -18.68
CA GLU A 109 22.48 -8.00 -18.75
C GLU A 109 20.96 -7.88 -18.54
N PRO A 110 20.50 -6.91 -17.74
CA PRO A 110 19.08 -6.63 -17.64
C PRO A 110 18.57 -6.11 -19.00
N ASN A 111 17.54 -6.75 -19.56
CA ASN A 111 16.74 -6.16 -20.64
C ASN A 111 16.07 -4.86 -20.18
#